data_AF-A0A7S2ZQQ2-F1
#
_entry.id   AF-A0A7S2ZQQ2-F1
#
_cell.length_a   1.000
_cell.length_b   1.000
_cell.length_c   1.000
_cell.angle_alpha   90.00
_cell.angle_beta   90.00
_cell.angle_gamma   90.00
#
_symmetry.space_group_name_H-M   'P 1'
#
loop_
_entity.id
_entity.type
_entity.pdbx_description
1 polymer ?
#
loop_
_entity_poly.entity_id
_entity_poly.type
_entity_poly.pdbx_seq_one_letter_code
_entity_poly.pdbx_strand_id
1 'polypeptide(L)'
;MCGRLIPSIYCHSQQVVLVNSRFTASMFEEAFKSLRSVPMVVHPSVQLAENDDDYADDFQPDELIVLSLNRYERKKNVEIAIDALGKTKGLIPTATFAKVKLVIAGGWDARLAENREYELELQELASSLYGKGTKALNLSNTPSCISTH
;
A
#
# COMPACT_ATOMS: atom_id res chain seq x y z
N MET A 1 -51.04 40.32 8.76
CA MET A 1 -49.77 41.02 9.04
C MET A 1 -48.74 39.95 9.31
N CYS A 2 -47.96 39.54 8.31
CA CYS A 2 -46.65 40.10 7.96
C CYS A 2 -45.65 39.93 9.13
N GLY A 3 -44.54 39.19 9.04
CA GLY A 3 -43.87 38.73 7.84
C GLY A 3 -42.90 37.57 8.07
N ARG A 4 -42.56 36.95 6.94
CA ARG A 4 -41.34 36.17 6.75
C ARG A 4 -40.14 37.02 7.17
N LEU A 5 -39.26 36.46 8.00
CA LEU A 5 -37.85 36.83 7.99
C LEU A 5 -37.06 35.59 7.61
N ILE A 6 -36.41 35.76 6.46
CA ILE A 6 -35.56 34.87 5.69
C ILE A 6 -34.46 34.27 6.57
N PRO A 7 -33.99 33.03 6.30
CA PRO A 7 -32.92 32.41 7.07
C PRO A 7 -31.70 33.33 7.06
N SER A 8 -31.19 33.65 8.25
CA SER A 8 -29.97 34.42 8.40
C SER A 8 -28.86 33.77 7.58
N ILE A 9 -28.47 34.47 6.53
CA ILE A 9 -27.26 34.25 5.76
C ILE A 9 -26.11 34.50 6.73
N TYR A 10 -25.54 33.42 7.28
CA TYR A 10 -24.19 33.45 7.85
C TYR A 10 -23.21 32.87 6.80
N CYS A 11 -22.60 33.77 6.04
CA CYS A 11 -21.30 33.61 5.39
C CYS A 11 -20.20 33.57 6.49
N HIS A 12 -19.02 32.93 6.42
CA HIS A 12 -18.06 32.95 5.31
C HIS A 12 -16.83 32.00 5.49
N SER A 13 -16.97 30.78 6.03
CA SER A 13 -15.98 29.70 5.88
C SER A 13 -16.55 28.33 6.23
N GLN A 14 -17.34 27.73 5.33
CA GLN A 14 -17.75 26.33 5.44
C GLN A 14 -16.54 25.42 5.13
N GLN A 15 -15.51 25.47 5.98
CA GLN A 15 -14.40 24.53 5.92
C GLN A 15 -14.86 23.24 6.58
N VAL A 16 -15.28 22.29 5.73
CA VAL A 16 -15.54 20.92 6.17
C VAL A 16 -14.20 20.21 6.23
N VAL A 17 -13.83 19.73 7.42
CA VAL A 17 -12.64 18.90 7.60
C VAL A 17 -13.02 17.47 7.25
N LEU A 18 -12.35 16.89 6.26
CA LEU A 18 -12.53 15.49 5.86
C LEU A 18 -11.34 14.67 6.34
N VAL A 19 -11.61 13.53 6.96
CA VAL A 19 -10.59 12.59 7.44
C VAL A 19 -10.86 11.19 6.92
N ASN A 20 -9.82 10.38 6.76
CA ASN A 20 -9.93 9.04 6.15
C ASN A 20 -10.38 7.93 7.13
N SER A 21 -10.47 8.22 8.43
CA SER A 21 -10.83 7.24 9.45
C SER A 21 -11.40 7.88 10.71
N ARG A 22 -12.12 7.09 11.52
CA ARG A 22 -12.58 7.51 12.86
C ARG A 22 -11.41 7.75 13.82
N PHE A 23 -10.29 7.04 13.65
CA PHE A 23 -9.09 7.25 14.45
C PHE A 23 -8.50 8.64 14.19
N THR A 24 -8.38 9.02 12.92
CA THR A 24 -7.91 10.37 12.55
C THR A 24 -8.89 11.44 13.02
N ALA A 25 -10.20 11.17 12.99
CA ALA A 25 -11.21 12.06 13.56
C ALA A 25 -10.97 12.32 15.05
N SER A 26 -10.78 11.25 15.85
CA SER A 26 -10.52 11.41 17.29
C SER A 26 -9.21 12.13 17.59
N MET A 27 -8.16 11.84 16.83
CA MET A 27 -6.88 12.54 16.97
C MET A 27 -7.00 14.02 16.60
N PHE A 28 -7.81 14.36 15.60
CA PHE A 28 -8.06 15.74 15.22
C PHE A 28 -8.81 16.50 16.32
N GLU A 29 -9.87 15.93 16.89
CA GLU A 29 -10.62 16.54 17.99
C GLU A 29 -9.75 16.77 19.23
N GLU A 30 -8.83 15.83 19.52
CA GLU A 30 -7.87 15.97 20.62
C GLU A 30 -6.81 17.04 20.36
N ALA A 31 -6.23 17.08 19.16
CA ALA A 31 -5.16 18.00 18.82
C ALA A 31 -5.64 19.44 18.59
N PHE A 32 -6.85 19.62 18.06
CA PHE A 32 -7.38 20.92 17.63
C PHE A 32 -8.62 21.35 18.42
N LYS A 33 -8.51 21.34 19.76
CA LYS A 33 -9.61 21.68 20.69
C LYS A 33 -10.23 23.07 20.48
N SER A 34 -9.49 24.01 19.88
CA SER A 34 -9.98 25.37 19.60
C SER A 34 -10.80 25.46 18.31
N LEU A 35 -10.69 24.48 17.41
CA LEU A 35 -11.51 24.38 16.22
C LEU A 35 -12.87 23.79 16.60
N ARG A 36 -13.95 24.50 16.26
CA ARG A 36 -15.33 24.04 16.50
C ARG A 36 -15.86 23.10 15.41
N SER A 37 -15.00 22.70 14.46
CA SER A 37 -15.36 21.85 13.34
C SER A 37 -15.28 20.38 13.74
N VAL A 38 -16.38 19.65 13.59
CA VAL A 38 -16.41 18.19 13.72
C VAL A 38 -15.94 17.57 12.40
N PRO A 39 -14.83 16.80 12.39
CA PRO A 39 -14.34 16.18 11.17
C PRO A 39 -15.29 15.10 10.67
N MET A 40 -15.57 15.09 9.37
CA MET A 40 -16.37 14.05 8.73
C MET A 40 -15.45 12.94 8.19
N VAL A 41 -15.81 11.69 8.47
CA VAL A 41 -15.07 10.53 7.97
C VAL A 41 -15.51 10.22 6.55
N VAL A 42 -14.56 10.27 5.62
CA VAL A 42 -14.74 9.87 4.22
C VAL A 42 -13.68 8.84 3.88
N HIS A 43 -14.11 7.63 3.55
CA HIS A 43 -13.23 6.60 3.03
C HIS A 43 -13.11 6.80 1.51
N PRO A 44 -11.93 7.18 0.99
CA PRO A 44 -11.76 7.29 -0.46
C PRO A 44 -11.99 5.91 -1.08
N SER A 45 -12.82 5.88 -2.12
CA SER A 45 -13.04 4.68 -2.92
C SER A 45 -11.94 4.53 -3.96
N VAL A 46 -11.63 3.29 -4.34
CA VAL A 46 -10.76 3.02 -5.48
C VAL A 46 -11.61 3.14 -6.74
N GLN A 47 -11.13 3.92 -7.71
CA GLN A 47 -11.73 3.93 -9.04
C GLN A 47 -11.29 2.67 -9.77
N LEU A 48 -12.22 1.74 -10.00
CA LEU A 48 -11.96 0.57 -10.82
C LEU A 48 -11.98 1.04 -12.28
N ALA A 49 -10.83 0.99 -12.96
CA ALA A 49 -10.80 1.10 -14.40
C ALA A 49 -11.32 -0.21 -14.99
N GLU A 50 -12.29 -0.13 -15.90
CA GLU A 50 -12.72 -1.28 -16.72
C GLU A 50 -11.66 -1.51 -17.80
N ASN A 51 -10.50 -2.02 -17.40
CA ASN A 51 -9.50 -2.48 -18.35
C ASN A 51 -9.45 -4.02 -18.26
N ASP A 52 -10.04 -4.67 -19.26
CA ASP A 52 -9.95 -6.11 -19.52
C ASP A 52 -8.60 -6.45 -20.18
N ASP A 53 -7.50 -6.01 -19.57
CA ASP A 53 -6.19 -6.45 -20.02
C ASP A 53 -5.97 -7.88 -19.48
N ASP A 54 -5.86 -8.86 -20.39
CA ASP A 54 -5.55 -10.25 -20.07
C ASP A 54 -4.09 -10.37 -19.56
N TYR A 55 -3.90 -10.27 -18.25
CA TYR A 55 -2.59 -10.44 -17.58
C TYR A 55 -2.22 -11.92 -17.30
N ALA A 56 -2.78 -12.88 -18.03
CA ALA A 56 -2.86 -14.27 -17.60
C ALA A 56 -1.64 -15.18 -17.90
N ASP A 57 -0.60 -14.72 -18.61
CA ASP A 57 0.38 -15.65 -19.19
C ASP A 57 1.63 -15.98 -18.34
N ASP A 58 1.91 -15.24 -17.26
CA ASP A 58 3.18 -15.39 -16.52
C ASP A 58 3.10 -16.23 -15.22
N PHE A 59 1.92 -16.73 -14.83
CA PHE A 59 1.73 -17.46 -13.57
C PHE A 59 1.41 -18.94 -13.80
N GLN A 60 2.14 -19.83 -13.12
CA GLN A 60 1.84 -21.26 -13.17
C GLN A 60 0.66 -21.58 -12.24
N PRO A 61 -0.28 -22.46 -12.64
CA PRO A 61 -1.48 -22.76 -11.87
C PRO A 61 -1.21 -23.35 -10.48
N ASP A 62 -0.02 -23.90 -10.25
CA ASP A 62 0.36 -24.59 -9.00
C ASP A 62 1.22 -23.73 -8.07
N GLU A 63 1.43 -22.46 -8.39
CA GLU A 63 2.17 -21.50 -7.56
C GLU A 63 1.28 -20.81 -6.53
N LEU A 64 1.81 -20.65 -5.31
CA LEU A 64 1.19 -19.84 -4.26
C LEU A 64 1.86 -18.48 -4.22
N ILE A 65 1.16 -17.45 -4.67
CA ILE A 65 1.69 -16.08 -4.73
C ILE A 65 1.17 -15.26 -3.56
N VAL A 66 2.11 -14.76 -2.75
CA VAL A 66 1.85 -13.74 -1.73
C VAL A 66 2.25 -12.39 -2.32
N LEU A 67 1.27 -11.53 -2.56
CA LEU A 67 1.48 -10.21 -3.16
C LEU A 67 1.40 -9.10 -2.10
N SER A 68 2.41 -8.22 -2.09
CA SER A 68 2.44 -7.00 -1.28
C SER A 68 2.58 -5.81 -2.23
N LEU A 69 1.52 -5.00 -2.35
CA LEU A 69 1.50 -3.76 -3.12
C LEU A 69 1.65 -2.56 -2.18
N ASN A 70 2.87 -2.06 -2.01
CA ASN A 70 3.16 -0.96 -1.09
C ASN A 70 4.24 -0.02 -1.65
N ARG A 71 4.17 1.28 -1.36
CA ARG A 71 5.35 2.15 -1.57
C ARG A 71 6.50 1.67 -0.71
N TYR A 72 7.73 1.80 -1.23
CA TYR A 72 8.94 1.50 -0.49
C TYR A 72 9.18 2.56 0.59
N GLU A 73 8.51 2.43 1.72
CA GLU A 73 8.64 3.33 2.88
C GLU A 73 8.91 2.48 4.13
N ARG A 74 9.95 2.79 4.91
CA ARG A 74 10.38 1.92 6.04
C ARG A 74 9.29 1.69 7.07
N LYS A 75 8.45 2.69 7.32
CA LYS A 75 7.30 2.60 8.24
C LYS A 75 6.25 1.55 7.86
N LYS A 76 6.31 0.98 6.64
CA LYS A 76 5.43 -0.10 6.19
C LYS A 76 5.92 -1.48 6.64
N ASN A 77 7.14 -1.57 7.19
CA ASN A 77 7.75 -2.79 7.73
C ASN A 77 7.64 -4.00 6.77
N VAL A 78 7.93 -3.77 5.49
CA VAL A 78 7.83 -4.78 4.43
C VAL A 78 8.79 -5.96 4.67
N GLU A 79 9.89 -5.73 5.38
CA GLU A 79 10.84 -6.74 5.82
C GLU A 79 10.18 -7.88 6.62
N ILE A 80 9.10 -7.60 7.35
CA ILE A 80 8.37 -8.62 8.12
C ILE A 80 7.83 -9.71 7.20
N ALA A 81 7.37 -9.36 6.00
CA ALA A 81 6.87 -10.34 5.04
C ALA A 81 8.00 -11.26 4.55
N ILE A 82 9.18 -10.69 4.31
CA ILE A 82 10.39 -11.43 3.90
C ILE A 82 10.82 -12.38 5.03
N ASP A 83 10.90 -11.90 6.27
CA ASP A 83 11.28 -12.70 7.42
C ASP A 83 10.26 -13.80 7.73
N ALA A 84 8.97 -13.50 7.62
CA ALA A 84 7.89 -14.44 7.87
C ALA A 84 7.96 -15.62 6.91
N LEU A 85 8.13 -15.36 5.61
CA LEU A 85 8.33 -16.43 4.63
C LEU A 85 9.58 -17.26 4.97
N GLY A 86 10.64 -16.64 5.47
CA GLY A 86 11.92 -17.32 5.76
C GLY A 86 11.74 -18.34 6.87
N LYS A 87 10.97 -17.95 7.89
CA LYS A 87 10.59 -18.83 9.01
C LYS A 87 9.73 -20.01 8.56
N THR A 88 8.94 -19.89 7.48
CA THR A 88 8.12 -21.01 7.00
C THR A 88 8.92 -22.12 6.31
N LYS A 89 10.15 -21.87 5.85
CA LYS A 89 11.00 -22.84 5.14
C LYS A 89 11.22 -24.15 5.89
N GLY A 90 11.24 -24.11 7.23
CA GLY A 90 11.35 -25.29 8.09
C GLY A 90 10.03 -25.80 8.66
N LEU A 91 8.92 -25.11 8.40
CA LEU A 91 7.59 -25.42 8.94
C LEU A 91 6.69 -26.13 7.93
N ILE A 92 6.99 -26.03 6.64
CA ILE A 92 6.22 -26.67 5.56
C ILE A 92 7.13 -27.59 4.74
N PRO A 93 6.56 -28.62 4.06
CA PRO A 93 7.35 -29.50 3.20
C PRO A 93 8.11 -28.71 2.13
N THR A 94 9.36 -29.11 1.85
CA THR A 94 10.22 -28.44 0.86
C THR A 94 9.56 -28.32 -0.51
N ALA A 95 8.82 -29.34 -0.93
CA ALA A 95 8.07 -29.34 -2.20
C ALA A 95 6.96 -28.29 -2.24
N THR A 96 6.34 -28.00 -1.09
CA THR A 96 5.34 -26.92 -0.95
C THR A 96 6.03 -25.57 -0.93
N PHE A 97 7.12 -25.43 -0.16
CA PHE A 97 7.87 -24.19 -0.07
C PHE A 97 8.42 -23.74 -1.43
N ALA A 98 8.87 -24.68 -2.26
CA ALA A 98 9.36 -24.40 -3.62
C ALA A 98 8.31 -23.76 -4.54
N LYS A 99 7.01 -23.88 -4.22
CA LYS A 99 5.90 -23.30 -4.98
C LYS A 99 5.46 -21.93 -4.46
N VAL A 100 5.98 -21.50 -3.31
CA VAL A 100 5.59 -20.22 -2.70
C VAL A 100 6.46 -19.10 -3.26
N LYS A 101 5.82 -18.05 -3.78
CA LYS A 101 6.46 -16.84 -4.26
C LYS A 101 5.98 -15.63 -3.46
N LEU A 102 6.90 -14.84 -2.93
CA LEU A 102 6.60 -13.54 -2.36
C LEU A 102 6.94 -12.46 -3.38
N VAL A 103 5.91 -11.74 -3.83
CA VAL A 103 6.03 -10.61 -4.74
C VAL A 103 5.82 -9.34 -3.94
N ILE A 104 6.88 -8.55 -3.79
CA ILE A 104 6.82 -7.21 -3.22
C ILE A 104 6.93 -6.23 -4.38
N ALA A 105 5.84 -5.53 -4.66
CA ALA A 105 5.80 -4.52 -5.69
C ALA A 105 5.35 -3.19 -5.10
N GLY A 106 5.89 -2.11 -5.65
CA GLY A 106 5.73 -0.81 -5.04
C GLY A 106 5.91 0.36 -5.98
N GLY A 107 5.19 1.44 -5.67
CA GLY A 107 5.35 2.71 -6.36
C GLY A 107 6.72 3.30 -6.08
N TRP A 108 7.52 3.46 -7.13
CA TRP A 108 8.79 4.15 -7.11
C TRP A 108 8.58 5.66 -7.32
N ASP A 109 9.15 6.49 -6.46
CA ASP A 109 9.19 7.95 -6.63
C ASP A 109 10.66 8.38 -6.62
N ALA A 110 11.19 8.74 -7.79
CA ALA A 110 12.58 9.13 -7.98
C ALA A 110 13.07 10.24 -7.04
N ARG A 111 12.15 11.06 -6.54
CA ARG A 111 12.44 12.24 -5.72
C ARG A 111 12.68 11.87 -4.26
N LEU A 112 12.32 10.65 -3.85
CA LEU A 112 12.45 10.14 -2.50
C LEU A 112 13.60 9.14 -2.45
N ALA A 113 14.79 9.61 -2.06
CA ALA A 113 15.98 8.78 -1.91
C ALA A 113 15.73 7.59 -0.96
N GLU A 114 14.93 7.80 0.08
CA GLU A 114 14.48 6.77 1.04
C GLU A 114 13.91 5.54 0.33
N ASN A 115 13.10 5.73 -0.71
CA ASN A 115 12.43 4.64 -1.40
C ASN A 115 13.42 3.72 -2.11
N ARG A 116 14.48 4.30 -2.68
CA ARG A 116 15.54 3.57 -3.38
C ARG A 116 16.42 2.82 -2.39
N GLU A 117 16.81 3.48 -1.31
CA GLU A 117 17.63 2.86 -0.26
C GLU A 117 16.89 1.67 0.36
N TYR A 118 15.61 1.84 0.66
CA TYR A 118 14.81 0.77 1.26
C TYR A 118 14.56 -0.40 0.30
N GLU A 119 14.36 -0.14 -0.99
CA GLU A 119 14.32 -1.22 -2.00
C GLU A 119 15.60 -2.06 -1.97
N LEU A 120 16.77 -1.41 -1.93
CA LEU A 120 18.07 -2.09 -1.86
C LEU A 120 18.22 -2.90 -0.57
N GLU A 121 17.84 -2.32 0.58
CA GLU A 121 17.84 -3.02 1.88
C GLU A 121 16.98 -4.30 1.84
N LEU A 122 15.79 -4.22 1.24
CA LEU A 122 14.90 -5.38 1.09
C LEU A 122 15.49 -6.44 0.14
N GLN A 123 16.15 -6.03 -0.95
CA GLN A 123 16.84 -6.94 -1.86
C GLN A 123 18.02 -7.65 -1.19
N GLU A 124 18.79 -6.92 -0.38
CA GLU A 124 19.89 -7.48 0.41
C GLU A 124 19.38 -8.48 1.45
N LEU A 125 18.32 -8.13 2.18
CA LEU A 125 17.68 -9.02 3.15
C LEU A 125 17.17 -10.31 2.48
N ALA A 126 16.47 -10.18 1.35
CA ALA A 126 15.98 -11.32 0.60
C ALA A 126 17.12 -12.19 0.06
N SER A 127 18.21 -11.58 -0.42
CA SER A 127 19.39 -12.31 -0.88
C SER A 127 20.11 -13.04 0.25
N SER A 128 20.13 -12.46 1.46
CA SER A 128 20.69 -13.08 2.66
C SER A 128 19.91 -14.33 3.09
N LEU A 129 18.57 -14.27 3.05
CA LEU A 129 17.71 -15.36 3.54
C LEU A 129 17.49 -16.47 2.50
N TYR A 130 17.47 -16.14 1.22
CA TYR A 130 17.07 -17.08 0.14
C TYR A 130 18.16 -17.33 -0.91
N GLY A 131 19.26 -16.57 -0.92
CA GLY A 131 20.34 -16.68 -1.89
C GLY A 131 20.22 -15.70 -3.07
N LYS A 132 21.27 -15.63 -3.90
CA LYS A 132 21.30 -14.79 -5.11
C LYS A 132 20.30 -15.34 -6.13
N GLY A 133 19.28 -14.56 -6.48
CA GLY A 133 18.24 -14.96 -7.44
C GLY A 133 16.82 -14.49 -7.10
N THR A 134 16.60 -13.97 -5.89
CA THR A 134 15.32 -13.38 -5.50
C THR A 134 15.06 -12.11 -6.31
N LYS A 135 14.19 -12.19 -7.32
CA LYS A 135 13.77 -11.04 -8.13
C LYS A 135 12.68 -10.27 -7.40
N ALA A 136 13.02 -9.08 -6.88
CA ALA A 136 12.00 -8.09 -6.57
C ALA A 136 11.39 -7.63 -7.91
N LEU A 137 10.12 -7.96 -8.15
CA LEU A 137 9.39 -7.45 -9.30
C LEU A 137 9.02 -5.99 -9.03
N ASN A 138 9.82 -5.09 -9.58
CA ASN A 138 9.54 -3.67 -9.52
C ASN A 138 8.46 -3.35 -10.55
N LEU A 139 7.20 -3.28 -10.11
CA LEU A 139 6.09 -2.69 -10.89
C LEU A 139 6.23 -1.17 -10.89
N SER A 140 7.33 -0.67 -11.44
CA SER A 140 7.36 0.70 -11.95
C SER A 140 6.50 0.74 -13.21
N ASN A 141 6.03 1.92 -13.60
CA ASN A 141 5.22 2.14 -14.81
C ASN A 141 5.99 1.89 -16.13
N THR A 142 6.87 0.90 -16.17
CA THR A 142 7.56 0.40 -17.36
C THR A 142 7.46 -1.12 -17.39
N PRO A 143 7.02 -1.71 -18.51
CA PRO A 143 6.89 -3.16 -18.64
C PRO A 143 8.30 -3.76 -18.71
N SER A 144 8.76 -4.36 -17.62
CA SER A 144 9.96 -5.19 -17.64
C SER A 144 9.63 -6.58 -17.13
N CYS A 145 8.90 -7.30 -17.98
CA CYS A 145 8.84 -8.76 -17.96
C CYS A 145 10.27 -9.27 -18.18
N ILE A 146 10.85 -9.95 -17.19
CA ILE A 146 12.07 -10.74 -17.40
C ILE A 146 11.90 -12.08 -16.69
N SER A 147 11.40 -13.06 -17.44
CA SER A 147 11.52 -14.47 -17.12
C SER A 147 13.00 -14.88 -17.12
N THR A 148 13.35 -15.88 -16.32
CA THR A 148 14.53 -16.70 -16.59
C THR A 148 14.21 -18.12 -16.15
N HIS A 149 14.51 -19.05 -17.06
CA HIS A 149 14.58 -20.50 -16.89
C HIS A 149 15.31 -20.95 -15.63
#